data_AF-A0A227P5B9-F1
#
_entry.id   AF-A0A227P5B9-F1
#
_cell.length_a   1.000
_cell.length_b   1.000
_cell.length_c   1.000
_cell.angle_alpha   90.00
_cell.angle_beta   90.00
_cell.angle_gamma   90.00
#
_symmetry.space_group_name_H-M   'P 1'
#
loop_
_entity.id
_entity.type
_entity.pdbx_description
1 polymer ?
#
loop_
_entity_poly.entity_id
_entity_poly.type
_entity_poly.pdbx_seq_one_letter_code
_entity_poly.pdbx_strand_id
1 'polypeptide(L)'
;MANNKKIRFMDEEILADYCECINKLWTNPETDDYKAFVNSTYQIWDNLIKVSKIKDDFSFYWSPSAVISVTAKSDKTDCHYMIGLDLFKRELYFDVSVSNWENIRNLKDEFMTEFFDICTQNDFKFSADSGPFYEKEITPEFNANYKSNIINLMHTYVTGMLLPEKERKNISFGRFVAVWNASKDMETILGELQIAFKWFYKFNYHLWKAESIRIQNRNNRKRLKI
;
A
#
# COMPACT_ATOMS: atom_id res chain seq x y z
N MET A 1 -24.30 16.21 -5.44
CA MET A 1 -23.45 17.42 -5.41
C MET A 1 -22.17 17.09 -4.66
N ALA A 2 -21.11 16.73 -5.37
CA ALA A 2 -19.84 16.35 -4.76
C ALA A 2 -19.15 17.61 -4.24
N ASN A 3 -18.89 17.63 -2.93
CA ASN A 3 -18.23 18.72 -2.24
C ASN A 3 -16.75 18.67 -2.64
N ASN A 4 -16.34 19.52 -3.59
CA ASN A 4 -14.96 19.69 -4.03
C ASN A 4 -14.15 20.33 -2.88
N LYS A 5 -13.85 19.53 -1.85
CA LYS A 5 -12.83 19.88 -0.86
C LYS A 5 -11.53 20.00 -1.63
N LYS A 6 -11.05 21.24 -1.81
CA LYS A 6 -9.67 21.53 -2.23
C LYS A 6 -8.74 20.57 -1.49
N ILE A 7 -8.22 19.59 -2.23
CA ILE A 7 -7.14 18.74 -1.74
C ILE A 7 -6.01 19.73 -1.45
N ARG A 8 -5.43 19.69 -0.24
CA ARG A 8 -4.21 20.45 0.01
C ARG A 8 -3.14 19.77 -0.85
N PHE A 9 -2.77 20.47 -1.91
CA PHE A 9 -1.73 20.03 -2.83
C PHE A 9 -0.38 19.98 -2.12
N MET A 10 0.49 19.13 -2.63
CA MET A 10 1.90 19.06 -2.26
C MET A 10 2.57 20.42 -2.53
N ASP A 11 3.73 20.63 -1.91
CA ASP A 11 4.51 21.87 -2.10
C ASP A 11 4.95 21.98 -3.57
N GLU A 12 4.68 23.11 -4.22
CA GLU A 12 4.88 23.29 -5.67
C GLU A 12 6.35 23.11 -6.08
N GLU A 13 7.30 23.48 -5.20
CA GLU A 13 8.74 23.32 -5.46
C GLU A 13 9.13 21.84 -5.40
N ILE A 14 8.71 21.12 -4.35
CA ILE A 14 8.94 19.67 -4.20
C ILE A 14 8.32 18.89 -5.37
N LEU A 15 7.14 19.32 -5.82
CA LEU A 15 6.46 18.75 -6.98
C LEU A 15 7.29 18.92 -8.24
N ALA A 16 7.71 20.14 -8.55
CA ALA A 16 8.48 20.44 -9.75
C ALA A 16 9.79 19.63 -9.81
N ASP A 17 10.55 19.60 -8.71
CA ASP A 17 11.81 18.87 -8.60
C ASP A 17 11.61 17.35 -8.80
N TYR A 18 10.55 16.80 -8.21
CA TYR A 18 10.23 15.38 -8.38
C TYR A 18 9.81 15.06 -9.82
N CYS A 19 8.99 15.91 -10.43
CA CYS A 19 8.58 15.78 -11.82
C CYS A 19 9.79 15.77 -12.76
N GLU A 20 10.70 16.72 -12.60
CA GLU A 20 11.93 16.81 -13.40
C GLU A 20 12.79 15.56 -13.22
N CYS A 21 12.97 15.10 -11.97
CA CYS A 21 13.74 13.91 -11.65
C CYS A 21 13.18 12.65 -12.34
N ILE A 22 11.88 12.39 -12.22
CA ILE A 22 11.26 11.20 -12.81
C ILE A 22 11.29 11.27 -14.35
N ASN A 23 11.01 12.44 -14.93
CA ASN A 23 11.08 12.63 -16.38
C ASN A 23 12.49 12.40 -16.93
N LYS A 24 13.53 12.88 -16.25
CA LYS A 24 14.94 12.58 -16.61
C LYS A 24 15.19 11.08 -16.59
N LEU A 25 14.80 10.40 -15.51
CA LEU A 25 15.00 8.95 -15.34
C LEU A 25 14.26 8.10 -16.37
N TRP A 26 13.07 8.52 -16.84
CA TRP A 26 12.35 7.80 -17.88
C TRP A 26 12.91 8.02 -19.29
N THR A 27 13.54 9.17 -19.55
CA THR A 27 14.02 9.54 -20.89
C THR A 27 15.46 9.10 -21.15
N ASN A 28 16.37 9.43 -20.23
CA ASN A 28 17.81 9.16 -20.37
C ASN A 28 18.47 8.99 -18.99
N PRO A 29 18.31 7.83 -18.33
CA PRO A 29 18.85 7.61 -16.99
C PRO A 29 20.38 7.51 -17.01
N GLU A 30 21.04 8.29 -16.14
CA GLU A 30 22.47 8.19 -15.86
C GLU A 30 22.72 7.37 -14.56
N THR A 31 23.93 6.81 -14.42
CA THR A 31 24.29 5.90 -13.33
C THR A 31 24.09 6.50 -11.93
N ASP A 32 24.20 7.82 -11.76
CA ASP A 32 24.06 8.50 -10.46
C ASP A 32 22.68 9.12 -10.21
N ASP A 33 21.76 9.08 -11.19
CA ASP A 33 20.45 9.72 -11.08
C ASP A 33 19.55 9.09 -10.01
N TYR A 34 19.83 7.85 -9.59
CA TYR A 34 19.10 7.22 -8.49
C TYR A 34 19.21 8.01 -7.18
N LYS A 35 20.30 8.75 -6.95
CA LYS A 35 20.47 9.58 -5.75
C LYS A 35 19.47 10.75 -5.75
N ALA A 36 19.24 11.34 -6.92
CA ALA A 36 18.24 12.39 -7.08
C ALA A 36 16.84 11.84 -6.82
N PHE A 37 16.53 10.64 -7.32
CA PHE A 37 15.27 9.96 -7.02
C PHE A 37 15.08 9.71 -5.52
N VAL A 38 16.11 9.15 -4.85
CA VAL A 38 16.03 8.83 -3.43
C VAL A 38 15.80 10.10 -2.59
N ASN A 39 16.59 11.15 -2.83
CA ASN A 39 16.50 12.40 -2.08
C ASN A 39 15.16 13.10 -2.28
N SER A 40 14.70 13.21 -3.53
CA SER A 40 13.42 13.83 -3.83
C SER A 40 12.24 13.00 -3.28
N THR A 41 12.32 11.66 -3.33
CA THR A 41 11.28 10.79 -2.76
C THR A 41 11.16 10.93 -1.23
N TYR A 42 12.24 11.22 -0.49
CA TYR A 42 12.12 11.53 0.95
C TYR A 42 11.29 12.79 1.20
N GLN A 43 11.44 13.83 0.37
CA GLN A 43 10.62 15.04 0.48
C GLN A 43 9.15 14.76 0.13
N ILE A 44 8.90 13.90 -0.86
CA ILE A 44 7.56 13.42 -1.19
C ILE A 44 6.94 12.72 0.02
N TRP A 45 7.69 11.85 0.70
CA TRP A 45 7.23 11.18 1.91
C TRP A 45 6.82 12.15 3.03
N ASP A 46 7.68 13.11 3.36
CA ASP A 46 7.40 14.14 4.36
C ASP A 46 6.12 14.91 4.03
N ASN A 47 5.96 15.26 2.75
CA ASN A 47 4.78 15.95 2.28
C ASN A 47 3.52 15.08 2.41
N LEU A 48 3.56 13.84 1.91
CA LEU A 48 2.46 12.87 1.96
C LEU A 48 1.93 12.66 3.38
N ILE A 49 2.83 12.49 4.35
CA ILE A 49 2.49 12.32 5.78
C ILE A 49 1.78 13.58 6.31
N LYS A 50 2.34 14.76 6.02
CA LYS A 50 1.80 16.06 6.45
C LYS A 50 0.42 16.33 5.85
N VAL A 51 0.24 16.17 4.55
CA VAL A 51 -1.05 16.45 3.87
C VAL A 51 -2.12 15.42 4.21
N SER A 52 -1.74 14.17 4.47
CA SER A 52 -2.66 13.12 4.90
C SER A 52 -3.09 13.24 6.36
N LYS A 53 -2.42 14.11 7.14
CA LYS A 53 -2.67 14.34 8.58
C LYS A 53 -2.58 13.05 9.41
N ILE A 54 -1.67 12.16 9.02
CA ILE A 54 -1.42 10.91 9.73
C ILE A 54 -0.64 11.25 11.00
N LYS A 55 -1.17 10.84 12.16
CA LYS A 55 -0.51 11.00 13.46
C LYS A 55 0.30 9.74 13.76
N ASP A 56 1.43 9.61 13.10
CA ASP A 56 2.32 8.45 13.20
C ASP A 56 3.75 8.89 12.91
N ASP A 57 4.68 8.11 13.44
CA ASP A 57 6.10 8.29 13.18
C ASP A 57 6.54 7.25 12.14
N PHE A 58 7.53 7.62 11.33
CA PHE A 58 8.00 6.79 10.23
C PHE A 58 9.52 6.70 10.23
N SER A 59 10.01 5.48 10.10
CA SER A 59 11.40 5.18 9.81
C SER A 59 11.60 5.00 8.30
N PHE A 60 12.62 5.63 7.74
CA PHE A 60 12.86 5.63 6.30
C PHE A 60 14.10 4.85 5.91
N TYR A 61 14.03 4.15 4.79
CA TYR A 61 15.19 3.50 4.18
C TYR A 61 14.96 3.33 2.67
N TRP A 62 16.04 3.07 1.94
CA TRP A 62 15.99 2.86 0.49
C TRP A 62 16.72 1.57 0.12
N SER A 63 16.37 0.99 -1.03
CA SER A 63 16.99 -0.22 -1.54
C SER A 63 17.36 -0.05 -3.02
N PRO A 64 18.63 -0.31 -3.39
CA PRO A 64 18.99 -0.54 -4.78
C PRO A 64 18.75 -2.02 -5.12
N SER A 65 17.74 -2.30 -5.93
CA SER A 65 17.54 -3.62 -6.53
C SER A 65 17.34 -3.47 -8.04
N ALA A 66 16.72 -4.46 -8.69
CA ALA A 66 16.22 -4.33 -10.06
C ALA A 66 15.26 -3.11 -10.22
N VAL A 67 14.73 -2.65 -9.09
CA VAL A 67 14.01 -1.39 -8.91
C VAL A 67 14.71 -0.57 -7.82
N ILE A 68 14.77 0.74 -7.99
CA ILE A 68 15.13 1.67 -6.93
C ILE A 68 13.87 2.01 -6.14
N SER A 69 13.90 1.89 -4.82
CA SER A 69 12.75 2.23 -3.98
C SER A 69 13.12 2.93 -2.69
N VAL A 70 12.19 3.76 -2.21
CA VAL A 70 12.24 4.41 -0.91
C VAL A 70 11.02 3.99 -0.10
N THR A 71 11.27 3.43 1.08
CA THR A 71 10.25 2.86 1.95
C THR A 71 10.10 3.70 3.22
N ALA A 72 8.86 4.02 3.56
CA ALA A 72 8.46 4.52 4.86
C ALA A 72 7.88 3.35 5.68
N LYS A 73 8.47 3.08 6.84
CA LYS A 73 7.96 2.09 7.80
C LYS A 73 7.22 2.81 8.91
N SER A 74 5.94 2.50 9.09
CA SER A 74 5.13 3.04 10.19
C SER A 74 5.54 2.40 11.52
N ASP A 75 5.84 3.24 12.51
CA ASP A 75 6.18 2.78 13.87
C ASP A 75 4.95 2.20 14.59
N LYS A 76 3.75 2.68 14.25
CA LYS A 76 2.50 2.21 14.85
C LYS A 76 2.01 0.90 14.27
N THR A 77 1.87 0.81 12.95
CA THR A 77 1.27 -0.36 12.29
C THR A 77 2.30 -1.43 11.94
N ASP A 78 3.60 -1.11 12.04
CA ASP A 78 4.72 -1.95 11.58
C ASP A 78 4.59 -2.30 10.07
N CYS A 79 3.90 -1.45 9.31
CA CYS A 79 3.69 -1.62 7.87
C CYS A 79 4.73 -0.85 7.08
N HIS A 80 5.08 -1.40 5.92
CA HIS A 80 6.01 -0.83 4.98
C HIS A 80 5.23 -0.25 3.79
N TYR A 81 5.49 1.01 3.49
CA TYR A 81 4.89 1.74 2.39
C TYR A 81 6.02 2.14 1.43
N MET A 82 5.99 1.67 0.20
CA MET A 82 7.13 1.76 -0.71
C MET A 82 6.76 2.55 -1.96
N ILE A 83 7.53 3.60 -2.27
CA ILE A 83 7.52 4.25 -3.57
C ILE A 83 8.72 3.71 -4.34
N GLY A 84 8.49 3.12 -5.51
CA GLY A 84 9.53 2.53 -6.33
C GLY A 84 9.45 2.94 -7.79
N LEU A 85 10.59 2.91 -8.46
CA LEU A 85 10.76 3.27 -9.86
C LEU A 85 11.36 2.12 -10.66
N ASP A 86 10.54 1.45 -11.47
CA ASP A 86 10.99 0.46 -12.42
C ASP A 86 11.48 1.16 -13.69
N LEU A 87 12.80 1.26 -13.84
CA LEU A 87 13.43 1.90 -15.00
C LEU A 87 13.25 1.10 -16.30
N PHE A 88 13.09 -0.23 -16.22
CA PHE A 88 12.92 -1.08 -17.39
C PHE A 88 11.52 -0.91 -18.00
N LYS A 89 10.50 -0.86 -17.13
CA LYS A 89 9.10 -0.67 -17.55
C LYS A 89 8.71 0.80 -17.66
N ARG A 90 9.53 1.71 -17.15
CA ARG A 90 9.23 3.14 -16.99
C ARG A 90 7.95 3.34 -16.19
N GLU A 91 7.92 2.69 -15.04
CA GLU A 91 6.77 2.69 -14.12
C GLU A 91 7.18 3.24 -12.76
N LEU A 92 6.41 4.20 -12.24
CA LEU A 92 6.39 4.52 -10.82
C LEU A 92 5.34 3.62 -10.16
N TYR A 93 5.61 3.09 -8.99
CA TYR A 93 4.61 2.35 -8.24
C TYR A 93 4.62 2.70 -6.77
N PHE A 94 3.47 2.45 -6.16
CA PHE A 94 3.26 2.53 -4.72
C PHE A 94 2.76 1.18 -4.21
N ASP A 95 3.49 0.58 -3.27
CA ASP A 95 3.23 -0.77 -2.77
C ASP A 95 3.14 -0.78 -1.24
N VAL A 96 2.11 -1.44 -0.71
CA VAL A 96 1.88 -1.59 0.73
C VAL A 96 1.44 -3.01 1.06
N SER A 97 2.25 -3.72 1.84
CA SER A 97 1.88 -5.02 2.41
C SER A 97 0.73 -4.90 3.41
N VAL A 98 -0.12 -5.91 3.45
CA VAL A 98 -1.21 -6.00 4.44
C VAL A 98 -0.72 -6.68 5.71
N SER A 99 -0.47 -5.89 6.76
CA SER A 99 -0.10 -6.43 8.08
C SER A 99 -1.34 -6.78 8.89
N ASN A 100 -1.23 -7.73 9.83
CA ASN A 100 -2.34 -8.18 10.68
C ASN A 100 -3.59 -8.61 9.87
N TRP A 101 -3.37 -9.25 8.72
CA TRP A 101 -4.40 -9.63 7.75
C TRP A 101 -5.52 -10.51 8.34
N GLU A 102 -5.24 -11.29 9.40
CA GLU A 102 -6.26 -12.09 10.12
C GLU A 102 -7.43 -11.22 10.65
N ASN A 103 -7.20 -9.91 10.79
CA ASN A 103 -8.17 -8.95 11.29
C ASN A 103 -9.06 -8.32 10.19
N ILE A 104 -8.94 -8.73 8.92
CA ILE A 104 -9.81 -8.25 7.83
C ILE A 104 -11.29 -8.45 8.17
N ARG A 105 -11.65 -9.57 8.81
CA ARG A 105 -13.02 -9.85 9.28
C ARG A 105 -13.58 -8.84 10.30
N ASN A 106 -12.73 -8.00 10.88
CA ASN A 106 -13.11 -6.98 11.87
C ASN A 106 -13.27 -5.59 11.24
N LEU A 107 -13.00 -5.44 9.95
CA LEU A 107 -13.25 -4.20 9.23
C LEU A 107 -14.75 -3.98 9.08
N LYS A 108 -15.19 -2.73 9.22
CA LYS A 108 -16.60 -2.38 9.06
C LYS A 108 -16.99 -2.40 7.59
N ASP A 109 -18.20 -2.83 7.30
CA ASP A 109 -18.75 -2.88 5.94
C ASP A 109 -18.69 -1.50 5.27
N GLU A 110 -19.06 -0.43 5.96
CA GLU A 110 -19.04 0.91 5.38
C GLU A 110 -17.62 1.35 4.99
N PHE A 111 -16.63 0.99 5.80
CA PHE A 111 -15.23 1.26 5.48
C PHE A 111 -14.76 0.43 4.29
N MET A 112 -15.11 -0.86 4.24
CA MET A 112 -14.73 -1.76 3.15
C MET A 112 -15.31 -1.27 1.82
N THR A 113 -16.60 -0.91 1.79
CA THR A 113 -17.23 -0.34 0.60
C THR A 113 -16.51 0.92 0.14
N GLU A 114 -16.30 1.90 1.03
CA GLU A 114 -15.61 3.15 0.67
C GLU A 114 -14.18 2.90 0.18
N PHE A 115 -13.44 1.99 0.83
CA PHE A 115 -12.08 1.64 0.44
C PHE A 115 -12.02 1.01 -0.95
N PHE A 116 -12.90 0.06 -1.26
CA PHE A 116 -12.89 -0.59 -2.57
C PHE A 116 -13.45 0.28 -3.70
N ASP A 117 -14.36 1.21 -3.39
CA ASP A 117 -14.79 2.24 -4.32
C ASP A 117 -13.60 3.11 -4.72
N ILE A 118 -12.80 3.57 -3.75
CA ILE A 118 -11.57 4.33 -4.01
C ILE A 118 -10.59 3.50 -4.84
N CYS A 119 -10.36 2.24 -4.50
CA CYS A 119 -9.47 1.38 -5.26
C CYS A 119 -9.95 1.22 -6.72
N THR A 120 -11.26 1.09 -6.94
CA THR A 120 -11.84 0.95 -8.28
C THR A 120 -11.70 2.25 -9.07
N GLN A 121 -11.96 3.40 -8.45
CA GLN A 121 -11.88 4.72 -9.09
C GLN A 121 -10.45 5.09 -9.52
N ASN A 122 -9.44 4.63 -8.79
CA ASN A 122 -8.02 4.97 -9.02
C ASN A 122 -7.20 3.79 -9.57
N ASP A 123 -7.87 2.72 -9.99
CA ASP A 123 -7.26 1.48 -10.51
C ASP A 123 -6.22 0.81 -9.59
N PHE A 124 -6.34 1.00 -8.28
CA PHE A 124 -5.49 0.32 -7.31
C PHE A 124 -5.81 -1.17 -7.26
N LYS A 125 -4.80 -2.02 -7.15
CA LYS A 125 -4.94 -3.47 -7.21
C LYS A 125 -4.50 -4.14 -5.92
N PHE A 126 -5.24 -5.16 -5.50
CA PHE A 126 -4.73 -6.13 -4.54
C PHE A 126 -4.02 -7.26 -5.29
N SER A 127 -2.75 -7.49 -4.95
CA SER A 127 -1.96 -8.64 -5.41
C SER A 127 -1.74 -9.59 -4.24
N ALA A 128 -2.15 -10.85 -4.42
CA ALA A 128 -1.81 -11.90 -3.48
C ALA A 128 -0.33 -12.26 -3.64
N ASP A 129 0.41 -12.36 -2.53
CA ASP A 129 1.80 -12.86 -2.55
C ASP A 129 1.86 -14.38 -2.38
N SER A 130 0.83 -14.97 -1.78
CA SER A 130 0.67 -16.41 -1.62
C SER A 130 -0.75 -16.84 -1.94
N GLY A 131 -0.83 -17.96 -2.66
CA GLY A 131 -2.09 -18.46 -3.16
C GLY A 131 -2.80 -17.47 -4.10
N PRO A 132 -4.09 -17.66 -4.34
CA PRO A 132 -4.90 -18.76 -3.80
C PRO A 132 -4.46 -20.15 -4.30
N PHE A 133 -4.54 -21.15 -3.40
CA PHE A 133 -4.27 -22.54 -3.72
C PHE A 133 -5.59 -23.25 -4.01
N TYR A 134 -5.98 -23.33 -5.29
CA TYR A 134 -7.17 -24.07 -5.73
C TYR A 134 -6.82 -25.00 -6.89
N GLU A 135 -7.58 -26.07 -7.02
CA GLU A 135 -7.48 -26.98 -8.15
C GLU A 135 -8.12 -26.32 -9.38
N LYS A 136 -7.27 -25.89 -10.32
CA LYS A 136 -7.67 -25.17 -11.54
C LYS A 136 -8.64 -25.95 -12.41
N GLU A 137 -8.55 -27.28 -12.39
CA GLU A 137 -9.40 -28.19 -13.15
C GLU A 137 -10.81 -28.31 -12.55
N ILE A 138 -10.90 -28.20 -11.22
CA ILE A 138 -12.18 -28.26 -10.49
C ILE A 138 -12.89 -26.91 -10.48
N THR A 139 -12.13 -25.81 -10.45
CA THR A 139 -12.69 -24.45 -10.34
C THR A 139 -12.05 -23.48 -11.34
N PRO A 140 -12.25 -23.71 -12.66
CA PRO A 140 -11.68 -22.87 -13.70
C PRO A 140 -12.18 -21.42 -13.65
N GLU A 141 -13.32 -21.14 -13.03
CA GLU A 141 -13.90 -19.81 -12.85
C GLU A 141 -12.96 -18.90 -12.03
N PHE A 142 -12.21 -19.48 -11.09
CA PHE A 142 -11.18 -18.74 -10.35
C PHE A 142 -9.95 -18.43 -11.20
N ASN A 143 -9.78 -18.96 -12.42
CA ASN A 143 -8.70 -18.56 -13.34
C ASN A 143 -9.05 -17.34 -14.22
N ALA A 144 -10.26 -16.79 -14.12
CA ALA A 144 -10.64 -15.65 -14.94
C ALA A 144 -9.70 -14.43 -14.70
N ASN A 145 -9.30 -13.76 -15.78
CA ASN A 145 -8.36 -12.63 -15.77
C ASN A 145 -8.91 -11.39 -15.03
N TYR A 146 -10.23 -11.26 -14.92
CA TYR A 146 -10.86 -10.13 -14.23
C TYR A 146 -11.29 -10.56 -12.83
N LYS A 147 -10.49 -10.21 -11.83
CA LYS A 147 -10.86 -10.40 -10.43
C LYS A 147 -10.99 -9.06 -9.73
N SER A 148 -12.16 -8.85 -9.14
CA SER A 148 -12.39 -7.74 -8.22
C SER A 148 -11.39 -7.79 -7.07
N ASN A 149 -10.93 -6.62 -6.62
CA ASN A 149 -10.05 -6.52 -5.45
C ASN A 149 -10.66 -7.19 -4.21
N ILE A 150 -11.98 -7.10 -4.03
CA ILE A 150 -12.69 -7.76 -2.93
C ILE A 150 -12.55 -9.27 -3.04
N ILE A 151 -12.78 -9.82 -4.24
CA ILE A 151 -12.70 -11.26 -4.47
C ILE A 151 -11.28 -11.76 -4.25
N ASN A 152 -10.25 -11.06 -4.75
CA ASN A 152 -8.87 -11.43 -4.50
C ASN A 152 -8.53 -11.40 -3.01
N LEU A 153 -8.88 -10.32 -2.31
CA LEU A 153 -8.64 -10.18 -0.88
C LEU A 153 -9.29 -11.31 -0.09
N MET A 154 -10.58 -11.57 -0.35
CA MET A 154 -11.36 -12.59 0.36
C MET A 154 -10.86 -13.99 0.06
N HIS A 155 -10.48 -14.26 -1.19
CA HIS A 155 -9.94 -15.55 -1.58
C HIS A 155 -8.62 -15.85 -0.88
N THR A 156 -7.71 -14.87 -0.84
CA THR A 156 -6.46 -14.96 -0.08
C THR A 156 -6.72 -15.12 1.41
N TYR A 157 -7.69 -14.38 1.97
CA TYR A 157 -8.10 -14.50 3.37
C TYR A 157 -8.60 -15.88 3.74
N VAL A 158 -9.54 -16.44 2.97
CA VAL A 158 -10.06 -17.79 3.21
C VAL A 158 -8.94 -18.81 3.10
N THR A 159 -8.14 -18.75 2.03
CA THR A 159 -7.00 -19.66 1.83
C THR A 159 -6.03 -19.60 3.00
N GLY A 160 -5.65 -18.40 3.45
CA GLY A 160 -4.77 -18.21 4.59
C GLY A 160 -5.37 -18.73 5.90
N MET A 161 -6.67 -18.55 6.13
CA MET A 161 -7.35 -19.00 7.35
C MET A 161 -7.50 -20.52 7.44
N LEU A 162 -7.49 -21.23 6.32
CA LEU A 162 -7.53 -22.70 6.27
C LEU A 162 -6.20 -23.34 6.68
N LEU A 163 -5.11 -22.59 6.69
CA LEU A 163 -3.80 -23.09 7.10
C LEU A 163 -3.68 -23.19 8.63
N PRO A 164 -2.90 -24.16 9.15
CA PRO A 164 -2.58 -24.25 10.58
C PRO A 164 -1.96 -22.96 11.13
N GLU A 165 -2.24 -22.63 12.41
CA GLU A 165 -1.78 -21.36 13.02
C GLU A 165 -0.27 -21.11 12.88
N LYS A 166 0.54 -22.18 12.97
CA LYS A 166 2.00 -22.07 12.80
C LYS A 166 2.39 -21.62 11.39
N GLU A 167 1.67 -22.10 10.38
CA GLU A 167 1.90 -21.73 8.98
C GLU A 167 1.40 -20.31 8.71
N ARG A 168 0.25 -19.92 9.29
CA ARG A 168 -0.31 -18.55 9.13
C ARG A 168 0.66 -17.43 9.49
N LYS A 169 1.53 -17.67 10.48
CA LYS A 169 2.54 -16.70 10.93
C LYS A 169 3.65 -16.42 9.90
N ASN A 170 3.81 -17.30 8.91
CA ASN A 170 4.85 -17.20 7.88
C ASN A 170 4.29 -16.85 6.50
N ILE A 171 3.00 -16.52 6.41
CA ILE A 171 2.35 -16.17 5.14
C ILE A 171 2.64 -14.71 4.79
N SER A 172 3.15 -14.46 3.58
CA SER A 172 2.98 -13.16 2.93
C SER A 172 1.58 -13.11 2.34
N PHE A 173 0.69 -12.39 3.00
CA PHE A 173 -0.72 -12.36 2.63
C PHE A 173 -0.90 -11.73 1.24
N GLY A 174 -0.31 -10.57 1.04
CA GLY A 174 -0.45 -9.79 -0.18
C GLY A 174 -0.31 -8.32 0.11
N ARG A 175 -0.51 -7.54 -0.95
CA ARG A 175 -0.22 -6.10 -0.97
C ARG A 175 -1.19 -5.36 -1.86
N PHE A 176 -1.43 -4.10 -1.51
CA PHE A 176 -2.08 -3.15 -2.39
C PHE A 176 -1.04 -2.40 -3.20
N VAL A 177 -1.29 -2.25 -4.49
CA VAL A 177 -0.36 -1.64 -5.43
C VAL A 177 -1.10 -0.62 -6.29
N ALA A 178 -0.47 0.54 -6.48
CA ALA A 178 -0.79 1.48 -7.55
C ALA A 178 0.41 1.55 -8.50
N VAL A 179 0.18 1.51 -9.81
CA VAL A 179 1.23 1.55 -10.83
C VAL A 179 0.89 2.62 -11.85
N TRP A 180 1.87 3.44 -12.19
CA TRP A 180 1.74 4.53 -13.13
C TRP A 180 2.87 4.47 -14.15
N ASN A 181 2.53 4.53 -15.42
CA ASN A 181 3.51 4.55 -16.50
C ASN A 181 3.81 5.98 -16.95
N ALA A 182 4.87 6.13 -17.75
CA ALA A 182 5.34 7.42 -18.28
C ALA A 182 4.34 8.18 -19.17
N SER A 183 3.21 7.58 -19.57
CA SER A 183 2.17 8.29 -20.34
C SER A 183 1.22 9.13 -19.48
N LYS A 184 1.18 8.86 -18.17
CA LYS A 184 0.32 9.58 -17.23
C LYS A 184 1.03 10.83 -16.72
N ASP A 185 0.32 11.94 -16.63
CA ASP A 185 0.89 13.20 -16.15
C ASP A 185 1.23 13.11 -14.66
N MET A 186 2.35 13.75 -14.30
CA MET A 186 2.91 13.61 -12.95
C MET A 186 2.03 14.23 -11.86
N GLU A 187 1.30 15.31 -12.17
CA GLU A 187 0.36 15.92 -11.22
C GLU A 187 -0.74 14.92 -10.83
N THR A 188 -1.30 14.20 -11.81
CA THR A 188 -2.28 13.13 -11.56
C THR A 188 -1.66 11.97 -10.80
N ILE A 189 -0.44 11.54 -11.17
CA ILE A 189 0.29 10.47 -10.45
C ILE A 189 0.42 10.82 -8.96
N LEU A 190 0.84 12.04 -8.65
CA LEU A 190 1.06 12.49 -7.28
C LEU A 190 -0.24 12.69 -6.50
N GLY A 191 -1.31 13.15 -7.17
CA GLY A 191 -2.65 13.17 -6.61
C GLY A 191 -3.15 11.76 -6.24
N GLU A 192 -2.97 10.79 -7.13
CA GLU A 192 -3.33 9.39 -6.87
C GLU A 192 -2.45 8.74 -5.80
N LEU A 193 -1.16 9.05 -5.76
CA LEU A 193 -0.24 8.61 -4.72
C LEU A 193 -0.69 9.10 -3.34
N GLN A 194 -1.12 10.36 -3.22
CA GLN A 194 -1.68 10.90 -1.99
C GLN A 194 -2.94 10.15 -1.55
N ILE A 195 -3.83 9.83 -2.49
CA ILE A 195 -5.03 9.03 -2.23
C ILE A 195 -4.64 7.63 -1.78
N ALA A 196 -3.75 6.96 -2.51
CA ALA A 196 -3.29 5.60 -2.23
C ALA A 196 -2.67 5.51 -0.84
N PHE A 197 -1.71 6.38 -0.52
CA PHE A 197 -1.05 6.40 0.79
C PHE A 197 -2.05 6.57 1.92
N LYS A 198 -2.95 7.57 1.81
CA LYS A 198 -3.96 7.83 2.83
C LYS A 198 -4.88 6.63 3.07
N TRP A 199 -5.35 5.99 2.01
CA TRP A 199 -6.31 4.89 2.11
C TRP A 199 -5.67 3.58 2.52
N PHE A 200 -4.49 3.26 2.00
CA PHE A 200 -3.75 2.06 2.39
C PHE A 200 -3.25 2.17 3.84
N TYR A 201 -2.85 3.36 4.29
CA TYR A 201 -2.54 3.60 5.70
C TYR A 201 -3.76 3.38 6.59
N LYS A 202 -4.92 3.96 6.24
CA LYS A 202 -6.17 3.76 7.00
C LYS A 202 -6.54 2.28 7.09
N PHE A 203 -6.42 1.54 5.99
CA PHE A 203 -6.69 0.11 5.95
C PHE A 203 -5.82 -0.65 6.97
N ASN A 204 -4.50 -0.49 6.89
CA ASN A 204 -3.58 -1.12 7.84
C ASN A 204 -3.77 -0.63 9.28
N TYR A 205 -4.09 0.64 9.48
CA TYR A 205 -4.42 1.18 10.80
C TYR A 205 -5.64 0.51 11.43
N HIS A 206 -6.69 0.23 10.66
CA HIS A 206 -7.86 -0.48 11.17
C HIS A 206 -7.54 -1.94 11.56
N LEU A 207 -6.69 -2.62 10.78
CA LEU A 207 -6.21 -3.97 11.12
C LEU A 207 -5.35 -3.97 12.39
N TRP A 208 -4.41 -3.03 12.49
CA TRP A 208 -3.60 -2.83 13.70
C TRP A 208 -4.46 -2.53 14.92
N LYS A 209 -5.46 -1.65 14.79
CA LYS A 209 -6.33 -1.27 15.91
C LYS A 209 -7.09 -2.47 16.47
N ALA A 210 -7.58 -3.35 15.59
CA ALA A 210 -8.23 -4.59 16.01
C ALA A 210 -7.24 -5.50 16.78
N GLU A 211 -6.00 -5.61 16.30
CA GLU A 211 -4.96 -6.40 16.97
C GLU A 211 -4.59 -5.81 18.35
N SER A 212 -4.42 -4.49 18.42
CA SER A 212 -4.10 -3.78 19.66
C SER A 212 -5.13 -4.05 20.76
N ILE A 213 -6.42 -4.00 20.41
CA ILE A 213 -7.53 -4.33 21.32
C ILE A 213 -7.47 -5.80 21.76
N ARG A 214 -7.19 -6.71 20.83
CA ARG A 214 -7.05 -8.15 21.12
C ARG A 214 -5.94 -8.41 22.14
N ILE A 215 -4.78 -7.80 21.95
CA ILE A 215 -3.62 -7.91 22.86
C ILE A 215 -3.96 -7.32 24.24
N GLN A 216 -4.57 -6.13 24.29
CA GLN A 216 -4.97 -5.49 25.54
C GLN A 216 -5.93 -6.37 26.36
N ASN A 217 -6.97 -6.92 25.72
CA ASN A 217 -7.93 -7.81 26.36
C ASN A 217 -7.27 -9.09 26.88
N ARG A 218 -6.34 -9.67 26.13
CA ARG A 218 -5.57 -10.84 26.57
C ARG A 218 -4.73 -10.53 27.81
N ASN A 219 -4.08 -9.37 27.85
CA ASN A 219 -3.26 -8.95 28.99
C ASN A 219 -4.10 -8.68 30.24
N ASN A 220 -5.25 -8.03 30.10
CA ASN A 220 -6.17 -7.80 31.22
C ASN A 220 -6.67 -9.11 31.85
N ARG A 221 -7.03 -10.10 31.03
CA ARG A 221 -7.44 -11.43 31.51
C ARG A 221 -6.32 -12.18 32.25
N LYS A 222 -5.06 -11.97 31.87
CA LYS A 222 -3.91 -12.54 32.58
C LYS A 222 -3.71 -11.88 33.94
N ARG A 223 -3.88 -10.56 34.03
CA ARG A 223 -3.74 -9.80 35.29
C ARG A 223 -4.80 -10.18 36.32
N LEU A 224 -6.03 -10.49 35.90
CA LEU A 224 -7.11 -10.93 36.79
C LEU A 224 -6.93 -12.36 37.33
N LYS A 225 -5.94 -13.12 36.84
CA LYS A 225 -5.62 -14.48 37.29
C LYS A 225 -4.44 -14.54 38.26
N ILE A 226 -3.83 -13.39 38.57
CA ILE A 226 -2.76 -13.20 39.56
C ILE A 226 -3.41 -12.50 40.75
#